data_AF-A0A2V9QJ70-F1
#
_entry.id   AF-A0A2V9QJ70-F1
#
_cell.length_a   1.000
_cell.length_b   1.000
_cell.length_c   1.000
_cell.angle_alpha   90.00
_cell.angle_beta   90.00
_cell.angle_gamma   90.00
#
_symmetry.space_group_name_H-M   'P 1'
#
loop_
_entity.id
_entity.type
_entity.pdbx_description
1 polymer ?
#
loop_
_entity_poly.entity_id
_entity_poly.type
_entity_poly.pdbx_seq_one_letter_code
_entity_poly.pdbx_strand_id
1 'polypeptide(L)'
;MPRDDPEGRLFGADIVGYLFGYAQLTNTRAVALVGDPDASAYELLFSFSSPEEKNEFLNLVRSNEVMENDYIIEFTPPTAEEIRNARALATVLPQDVLTHALLIAATLCASTDDFRALLPVQPTTQLKL
;
A
#
# COMPACT_ATOMS: atom_id res chain seq x y z
N MET A 1 6.74 10.00 -10.68
CA MET A 1 8.11 9.82 -10.20
C MET A 1 9.08 10.45 -11.21
N PRO A 2 9.48 11.70 -10.97
CA PRO A 2 10.37 12.42 -11.87
C PRO A 2 11.72 11.71 -11.97
N ARG A 3 12.34 11.70 -13.15
CA ARG A 3 13.68 11.12 -13.34
C ARG A 3 14.79 12.08 -12.93
N ASP A 4 14.51 13.38 -12.97
CA ASP A 4 15.46 14.45 -12.70
C ASP A 4 15.45 14.89 -11.22
N ASP A 5 14.59 14.29 -10.39
CA ASP A 5 14.49 14.50 -8.96
C ASP A 5 14.66 13.16 -8.22
N PRO A 6 15.91 12.80 -7.84
CA PRO A 6 16.19 11.53 -7.17
C PRO A 6 15.59 11.46 -5.76
N GLU A 7 15.48 12.58 -5.05
CA GLU A 7 14.90 12.63 -3.70
C GLU A 7 13.39 12.42 -3.77
N GLY A 8 12.69 13.15 -4.64
CA GLY A 8 11.25 12.95 -4.85
C GLY A 8 10.90 11.57 -5.41
N ARG A 9 11.80 10.97 -6.20
CA ARG A 9 11.64 9.58 -6.66
C ARG A 9 11.77 8.57 -5.53
N LEU A 10 12.77 8.72 -4.67
CA LEU A 10 12.96 7.84 -3.52
C LEU A 10 11.78 7.95 -2.55
N PHE A 11 11.36 9.18 -2.25
CA PHE A 11 10.19 9.43 -1.43
C PHE A 11 8.91 8.82 -2.04
N GLY A 12 8.69 8.98 -3.34
CA GLY A 12 7.58 8.33 -4.03
C GLY A 12 7.64 6.79 -3.90
N ALA A 13 8.83 6.20 -3.95
CA ALA A 13 9.01 4.77 -3.77
C ALA A 13 8.71 4.32 -2.32
N ASP A 14 9.04 5.14 -1.32
CA ASP A 14 8.62 4.90 0.08
C ASP A 14 7.10 4.87 0.20
N ILE A 15 6.41 5.87 -0.37
CA ILE A 15 4.94 5.94 -0.35
C ILE A 15 4.32 4.70 -1.00
N VAL A 16 4.79 4.30 -2.18
CA VAL A 16 4.33 3.06 -2.84
C VAL A 16 4.59 1.84 -1.95
N GLY A 17 5.75 1.77 -1.31
CA GLY A 17 6.13 0.66 -0.44
C GLY A 17 5.22 0.51 0.77
N TYR A 18 4.95 1.60 1.48
CA TYR A 18 4.00 1.59 2.60
C TYR A 18 2.58 1.24 2.15
N LEU A 19 2.08 1.85 1.07
CA LEU A 19 0.74 1.55 0.57
C LEU A 19 0.60 0.08 0.14
N PHE A 20 1.62 -0.46 -0.52
CA PHE A 20 1.64 -1.86 -0.90
C PHE A 20 1.73 -2.79 0.32
N GLY A 21 2.55 -2.46 1.32
CA GLY A 21 2.64 -3.19 2.56
C GLY A 21 1.32 -3.18 3.35
N TYR A 22 0.65 -2.03 3.48
CA TYR A 22 -0.68 -1.95 4.08
C TYR A 22 -1.70 -2.78 3.30
N ALA A 23 -1.59 -2.81 1.98
CA ALA A 23 -2.47 -3.64 1.18
C ALA A 23 -2.28 -5.14 1.50
N GLN A 24 -1.03 -5.58 1.66
CA GLN A 24 -0.70 -6.95 2.09
C GLN A 24 -1.24 -7.27 3.49
N LEU A 25 -1.11 -6.35 4.44
CA LEU A 25 -1.57 -6.54 5.82
C LEU A 25 -3.10 -6.63 5.96
N THR A 26 -3.84 -6.02 5.04
CA THR A 26 -5.30 -5.84 5.12
C THR A 26 -6.07 -6.66 4.08
N ASN A 27 -5.43 -7.67 3.47
CA ASN A 27 -6.03 -8.48 2.40
C ASN A 27 -6.57 -7.64 1.21
N THR A 28 -5.95 -6.48 0.99
CA THR A 28 -6.29 -5.56 -0.09
C THR A 28 -5.47 -5.90 -1.33
N ARG A 29 -6.12 -5.93 -2.50
CA ARG A 29 -5.41 -6.11 -3.77
C ARG A 29 -4.96 -4.76 -4.30
N ALA A 30 -3.71 -4.66 -4.74
CA ALA A 30 -3.16 -3.47 -5.36
C ALA A 30 -2.74 -3.75 -6.81
N VAL A 31 -3.11 -2.85 -7.71
CA VAL A 31 -2.66 -2.79 -9.10
C VAL A 31 -2.21 -1.37 -9.41
N ALA A 32 -1.44 -1.19 -10.49
CA ALA A 32 -0.92 0.11 -10.88
C ALA A 32 -1.26 0.43 -12.34
N LEU A 33 -1.27 1.71 -12.67
CA LEU A 33 -1.32 2.19 -14.05
C LEU A 33 -0.40 3.40 -14.23
N VAL A 34 -0.08 3.70 -15.49
CA VAL A 34 0.57 4.95 -15.86
C VAL A 34 -0.53 6.00 -15.99
N GLY A 35 -0.55 6.99 -15.10
CA GLY A 35 -1.52 8.08 -15.15
C GLY A 35 -1.17 9.06 -16.26
N ASP A 36 0.04 9.63 -16.18
CA ASP A 36 0.63 10.46 -17.24
C ASP A 36 2.04 9.95 -17.55
N PRO A 37 2.26 9.34 -18.73
CA PRO A 37 3.56 8.82 -19.12
C PRO A 37 4.62 9.92 -19.29
N ASP A 38 4.22 11.14 -19.65
CA ASP A 38 5.12 12.27 -19.89
C ASP A 38 5.52 12.93 -18.55
N ALA A 39 4.63 12.91 -17.56
CA ALA A 39 4.93 13.34 -16.19
C ALA A 39 5.55 12.23 -15.31
N SER A 40 5.75 11.02 -15.87
CA SER A 40 6.12 9.82 -15.12
C SER A 40 5.20 9.57 -13.92
N ALA A 41 3.92 9.95 -14.00
CA ALA A 41 2.95 9.81 -12.93
C ALA A 41 2.41 8.37 -12.92
N TYR A 42 2.52 7.70 -11.78
CA TYR A 42 2.01 6.36 -11.57
C TYR A 42 0.87 6.44 -10.57
N GLU A 43 -0.17 5.68 -10.81
CA GLU A 43 -1.34 5.60 -9.94
C GLU A 43 -1.49 4.18 -9.42
N LEU A 44 -1.98 4.06 -8.18
CA LEU A 44 -2.27 2.78 -7.54
C LEU A 44 -3.78 2.67 -7.36
N LEU A 45 -4.33 1.53 -7.76
CA LEU A 45 -5.72 1.17 -7.50
C LEU A 45 -5.75 0.06 -6.45
N PHE A 46 -6.65 0.24 -5.49
CA PHE A 46 -6.88 -0.69 -4.41
C PHE A 46 -8.28 -1.30 -4.52
N SER A 47 -8.35 -2.62 -4.35
CA SER A 47 -9.60 -3.36 -4.30
C SER A 47 -9.71 -4.07 -2.96
N PHE A 48 -10.85 -3.84 -2.31
CA PHE A 48 -11.17 -4.33 -0.97
C PHE A 48 -12.26 -5.39 -1.07
N SER A 49 -12.16 -6.46 -0.28
CA SER A 49 -13.17 -7.52 -0.28
C SER A 49 -14.34 -7.17 0.64
N SER A 50 -14.11 -6.31 1.64
CA SER A 50 -15.17 -5.79 2.52
C SER A 50 -14.95 -4.33 2.94
N PRO A 51 -16.00 -3.65 3.45
CA PRO A 51 -15.87 -2.32 4.05
C PRO A 51 -14.93 -2.27 5.26
N GLU A 52 -14.83 -3.36 6.03
CA GLU A 52 -13.95 -3.48 7.19
C GLU A 52 -12.47 -3.45 6.76
N GLU A 53 -12.09 -4.26 5.77
CA GLU A 53 -10.73 -4.26 5.18
C GLU A 53 -10.37 -2.88 4.61
N LYS A 54 -11.33 -2.24 3.93
CA LYS A 54 -11.15 -0.86 3.44
C LYS A 54 -10.87 0.11 4.59
N ASN A 55 -11.64 0.03 5.68
CA ASN A 55 -11.46 0.91 6.82
C ASN A 55 -10.11 0.67 7.52
N GLU A 56 -9.70 -0.59 7.67
CA GLU A 56 -8.41 -0.94 8.26
C GLU A 56 -7.25 -0.40 7.42
N PHE A 57 -7.30 -0.58 6.10
CA PHE A 57 -6.32 -0.02 5.17
C PHE A 57 -6.22 1.50 5.31
N LEU A 58 -7.37 2.20 5.25
CA LEU A 58 -7.40 3.66 5.35
C LEU A 58 -6.92 4.16 6.72
N ASN A 59 -7.15 3.41 7.80
CA ASN A 59 -6.65 3.77 9.12
C ASN A 59 -5.13 3.67 9.19
N LEU A 60 -4.54 2.63 8.61
CA LEU A 60 -3.08 2.48 8.53
C LEU A 60 -2.44 3.63 7.75
N VAL A 61 -3.02 4.00 6.60
CA VAL A 61 -2.57 5.14 5.79
C VAL A 61 -2.62 6.44 6.61
N ARG A 62 -3.73 6.71 7.30
CA ARG A 62 -3.90 7.93 8.10
C ARG A 62 -3.00 7.99 9.33
N SER A 63 -2.62 6.85 9.88
CA SER A 63 -1.71 6.78 11.03
C SER A 63 -0.23 6.87 10.67
N ASN A 64 0.12 6.91 9.38
CA ASN A 64 1.50 6.96 8.94
C ASN A 64 2.02 8.39 8.94
N GLU A 65 2.83 8.73 9.95
CA GLU A 65 3.48 10.04 10.10
C GLU A 65 4.40 10.41 8.91
N VAL A 66 4.97 9.41 8.21
CA VAL A 66 5.81 9.63 7.03
C VAL A 66 4.99 10.14 5.84
N MET A 67 3.68 9.85 5.82
CA MET A 67 2.75 10.27 4.77
C MET A 67 2.01 11.57 5.10
N GLU A 68 2.29 12.21 6.24
CA GLU A 68 1.44 13.28 6.74
C GLU A 68 1.31 14.47 5.76
N ASN A 69 0.06 14.66 5.34
CA ASN A 69 -0.63 15.78 4.70
C ASN A 69 -0.47 16.09 3.20
N ASP A 70 0.68 15.95 2.56
CA ASP A 70 0.84 16.55 1.22
C ASP A 70 0.77 15.58 0.03
N TYR A 71 0.84 14.25 0.25
CA TYR A 71 0.98 13.30 -0.86
C TYR A 71 -0.26 12.47 -1.18
N ILE A 72 -1.09 12.17 -0.18
CA ILE A 72 -2.37 11.47 -0.37
C ILE A 72 -3.49 12.41 0.07
N ILE A 73 -3.94 13.24 -0.86
CA ILE A 73 -4.99 14.22 -0.61
C ILE A 73 -6.36 13.52 -0.52
N GLU A 74 -6.62 12.57 -1.43
CA GLU A 74 -7.90 11.85 -1.47
C GLU A 74 -7.76 10.52 -2.23
N PHE A 75 -8.51 9.49 -1.82
CA PHE A 75 -8.74 8.29 -2.63
C PHE A 75 -10.04 8.45 -3.41
N THR A 76 -9.94 8.60 -4.72
CA THR A 76 -11.08 8.72 -5.61
C THR A 76 -11.48 7.36 -6.19
N PRO A 77 -12.78 7.11 -6.47
CA PRO A 77 -13.18 5.92 -7.22
C PRO A 77 -12.61 5.96 -8.64
N PRO A 78 -12.02 4.85 -9.14
CA PRO A 78 -11.44 4.85 -10.47
C PRO A 78 -12.49 4.81 -11.58
N THR A 79 -12.12 5.30 -12.75
CA THR A 79 -12.91 5.19 -13.97
C THR A 79 -12.83 3.78 -14.58
N ALA A 80 -13.79 3.44 -15.43
CA ALA A 80 -13.78 2.15 -16.13
C ALA A 80 -12.55 1.98 -17.05
N GLU A 81 -11.97 3.08 -17.53
CA GLU A 81 -10.76 3.07 -18.35
C GLU A 81 -9.51 2.78 -17.52
N GLU A 82 -9.36 3.44 -16.37
CA GLU A 82 -8.28 3.17 -15.41
C GLU A 82 -8.27 1.70 -14.99
N ILE A 83 -9.45 1.13 -14.66
CA ILE A 83 -9.59 -0.28 -14.30
C ILE A 83 -9.12 -1.21 -15.43
N ARG A 84 -9.46 -0.91 -16.68
CA ARG A 84 -9.04 -1.74 -17.84
C ARG A 84 -7.54 -1.65 -18.12
N ASN A 85 -6.93 -0.51 -17.85
CA ASN A 85 -5.53 -0.24 -18.13
C ASN A 85 -4.60 -0.65 -16.98
N ALA A 86 -5.15 -0.88 -15.79
CA ALA A 86 -4.38 -1.30 -14.63
C ALA A 86 -3.73 -2.67 -14.81
N ARG A 87 -2.49 -2.79 -14.32
CA ARG A 87 -1.65 -3.99 -14.40
C ARG A 87 -0.96 -4.23 -13.07
N ALA A 88 -0.29 -5.37 -12.96
CA ALA A 88 0.55 -5.64 -11.80
C ALA A 88 1.61 -4.55 -11.61
N LEU A 89 1.90 -4.17 -10.36
CA LEU A 89 2.90 -3.14 -10.03
C LEU A 89 4.24 -3.39 -10.75
N ALA A 90 4.68 -4.65 -10.80
CA ALA A 90 5.93 -5.04 -11.45
C ALA A 90 5.97 -4.84 -12.98
N THR A 91 4.82 -4.69 -13.63
CA THR A 91 4.73 -4.40 -15.08
C THR A 91 4.74 -2.90 -15.38
N VAL A 92 4.43 -2.07 -14.38
CA VAL A 92 4.18 -0.64 -14.55
C VAL A 92 5.31 0.19 -13.95
N LEU A 93 5.75 -0.16 -12.74
CA LEU A 93 6.75 0.61 -12.02
C LEU A 93 8.16 0.34 -12.55
N PRO A 94 9.04 1.36 -12.57
CA PRO A 94 10.46 1.16 -12.80
C PRO A 94 11.07 0.18 -11.78
N GLN A 95 12.06 -0.61 -12.23
CA GLN A 95 12.64 -1.69 -11.42
C GLN A 95 13.22 -1.23 -10.08
N ASP A 96 13.90 -0.09 -10.07
CA ASP A 96 14.49 0.50 -8.86
C ASP A 96 13.42 0.95 -7.86
N VAL A 97 12.37 1.61 -8.36
CA VAL A 97 11.19 2.01 -7.57
C VAL A 97 10.51 0.78 -6.97
N LEU A 98 10.26 -0.24 -7.79
CA LEU A 98 9.64 -1.49 -7.34
C LEU A 98 10.49 -2.17 -6.25
N THR A 99 11.80 -2.27 -6.47
CA THR A 99 12.71 -2.95 -5.53
C THR A 99 12.71 -2.24 -4.17
N HIS A 100 12.77 -0.92 -4.17
CA HIS A 100 12.72 -0.11 -2.96
C HIS A 100 11.37 -0.22 -2.25
N ALA A 101 10.27 -0.10 -3.00
CA ALA A 101 8.92 -0.25 -2.45
C ALA A 101 8.72 -1.63 -1.81
N LEU A 102 9.21 -2.70 -2.44
CA LEU A 102 9.14 -4.05 -1.88
C LEU A 102 9.95 -4.19 -0.57
N LEU A 103 11.09 -3.51 -0.46
CA LEU A 103 11.89 -3.51 0.77
C LEU A 103 11.14 -2.86 1.93
N ILE A 104 10.50 -1.71 1.69
CA ILE A 104 9.68 -1.02 2.69
C ILE A 104 8.48 -1.90 3.08
N ALA A 105 7.75 -2.44 2.10
CA ALA A 105 6.61 -3.33 2.35
C ALA A 105 7.00 -4.56 3.18
N ALA A 106 8.11 -5.20 2.83
CA ALA A 106 8.62 -6.37 3.57
C ALA A 106 9.02 -6.02 5.01
N THR A 107 9.69 -4.88 5.20
CA THR A 107 10.08 -4.39 6.53
C THR A 107 8.84 -4.15 7.40
N LEU A 108 7.83 -3.49 6.83
CA LEU A 108 6.57 -3.24 7.50
C LEU A 108 5.86 -4.54 7.92
N CYS A 109 5.78 -5.52 7.02
CA CYS A 109 5.16 -6.81 7.32
C CYS A 109 5.91 -7.55 8.43
N ALA A 110 7.25 -7.60 8.37
CA ALA A 110 8.08 -8.24 9.39
C ALA A 110 7.93 -7.59 10.77
N SER A 111 7.82 -6.25 10.85
CA SER A 111 7.59 -5.54 12.11
C SER A 111 6.22 -5.82 12.74
N THR A 112 5.21 -6.21 11.94
CA THR A 112 3.88 -6.60 12.46
C THR A 112 3.81 -8.05 12.92
N ASP A 113 4.63 -8.95 12.36
CA ASP A 113 4.72 -10.33 12.81
C ASP A 113 5.29 -10.42 14.23
N ASP A 114 6.27 -9.58 14.57
CA ASP A 114 6.79 -9.43 15.93
C ASP A 114 5.72 -8.95 16.93
N PHE A 115 4.75 -8.14 16.48
CA PHE A 115 3.67 -7.64 17.33
C PHE A 115 2.53 -8.68 17.52
N ARG A 116 2.22 -9.47 16.48
CA ARG A 116 1.23 -10.57 16.58
C ARG A 116 1.75 -11.75 17.40
N ALA A 117 3.06 -11.97 17.45
CA ALA A 117 3.69 -12.96 18.34
C ALA A 117 3.61 -12.60 19.83
N LEU A 118 3.27 -11.35 20.17
CA LEU A 118 3.17 -10.85 21.54
C LEU A 118 1.72 -10.78 22.07
N LEU A 119 0.72 -11.15 21.27
CA LEU A 119 -0.66 -11.25 21.77
C LEU A 119 -0.82 -12.55 22.56
N PRO A 120 -1.13 -12.51 23.87
CA PRO A 120 -1.38 -13.71 24.64
C PRO A 120 -2.64 -14.39 24.10
N VAL A 121 -2.50 -15.64 23.65
CA VAL A 121 -3.62 -16.54 23.36
C VAL A 121 -4.43 -16.65 24.64
N GLN A 122 -5.61 -16.03 24.70
CA GLN A 122 -6.50 -16.25 25.84
C GLN A 122 -6.98 -17.70 25.82
N PRO A 123 -6.82 -18.46 26.92
CA PRO A 123 -7.30 -19.82 26.98
C PRO A 123 -8.83 -19.82 26.92
N THR A 124 -9.38 -20.53 25.94
CA THR A 124 -10.81 -20.72 25.75
C THR A 124 -11.37 -21.46 26.96
N THR A 125 -12.15 -20.77 27.79
CA THR A 125 -12.86 -21.38 28.92
C THR A 125 -13.85 -22.42 28.39
N GLN A 126 -13.55 -23.70 28.58
CA GLN A 126 -14.49 -24.79 28.39
C GLN A 126 -15.61 -24.67 29.43
N LEU A 127 -16.80 -24.27 28.98
CA LEU A 127 -18.02 -24.36 29.77
C LEU A 127 -18.45 -25.84 29.81
N LYS A 128 -18.22 -26.53 30.92
CA LYS A 128 -18.90 -27.81 31.21
C LYS A 128 -20.25 -27.51 31.84
N LEU A 129 -21.32 -27.93 31.15
CA LEU A 129 -22.66 -28.09 31.70
C LEU A 129 -22.69 -29.17 32.78
#